data_AF-X1GEI3-F1
#
_entry.id   AF-X1GEI3-F1
#
_cell.length_a   1.000
_cell.length_b   1.000
_cell.length_c   1.000
_cell.angle_alpha   90.00
_cell.angle_beta   90.00
_cell.angle_gamma   90.00
#
_symmetry.space_group_name_H-M   'P 1'
#
loop_
_entity.id
_entity.type
_entity.pdbx_description
1 polymer ?
#
loop_
_entity_poly.entity_id
_entity_poly.type
_entity_poly.pdbx_seq_one_letter_code
_entity_poly.pdbx_strand_id
1 'polypeptide(L)'
;RTGKEQRQPGPRARYCNLKRLLEAGMLTAGARAYTDYEGVRYQAVIQADGKMLFEGKAYASPSSAGGAVTRKHNVSSPHGWTFWHVTDAAGNEVLLDALRQQWRAQQEGTKD
;
A
#
# COMPACT_ATOMS: atom_id res chain seq x y z
N ARG A 1 7.17 22.32 12.52
CA ARG A 1 5.92 21.53 12.38
C ARG A 1 5.35 21.82 11.01
N THR A 2 5.66 21.03 9.99
CA THR A 2 5.28 21.36 8.60
C THR A 2 4.06 20.55 8.22
N GLY A 3 2.89 21.20 8.25
CA GLY A 3 1.64 20.66 7.72
C GLY A 3 1.81 20.39 6.23
N LYS A 4 1.61 19.14 5.81
CA LYS A 4 1.57 18.80 4.38
C LYS A 4 0.16 19.09 3.89
N GLU A 5 -0.01 20.29 3.34
CA GLU A 5 -1.17 20.69 2.57
C GLU A 5 -1.38 19.71 1.41
N GLN A 6 -2.46 18.95 1.48
CA GLN A 6 -2.85 18.01 0.44
C GLN A 6 -3.39 18.82 -0.73
N ARG A 7 -2.51 19.20 -1.67
CA ARG A 7 -2.92 19.75 -2.96
C ARG A 7 -3.79 18.72 -3.68
N GLN A 8 -5.09 18.98 -3.77
CA GLN A 8 -5.98 18.22 -4.64
C GLN A 8 -5.61 18.50 -6.10
N PRO A 9 -5.35 17.48 -6.90
CA PRO A 9 -5.23 17.65 -8.34
C PRO A 9 -6.58 17.73 -9.05
N GLY A 10 -6.58 18.34 -10.23
CA GLY A 10 -7.64 18.19 -11.23
C GLY A 10 -7.90 16.73 -11.64
N PRO A 11 -8.84 16.46 -12.57
CA PRO A 11 -9.39 15.13 -12.83
C PRO A 11 -8.28 14.14 -13.23
N ARG A 12 -7.74 13.40 -12.25
CA ARG A 12 -6.60 12.52 -12.45
C ARG A 12 -7.06 11.22 -13.07
N ALA A 13 -6.36 10.77 -14.10
CA ALA A 13 -6.21 9.35 -14.39
C ALA A 13 -6.07 8.59 -13.07
N ARG A 14 -6.93 7.59 -12.87
CA ARG A 14 -7.28 6.93 -11.61
C ARG A 14 -6.06 6.61 -10.74
N TYR A 15 -5.71 7.52 -9.84
CA TYR A 15 -4.62 7.33 -8.88
C TYR A 15 -5.08 6.34 -7.82
N CYS A 16 -4.46 5.17 -7.78
CA CYS A 16 -4.74 4.15 -6.77
C CYS A 16 -3.80 4.32 -5.55
N ASN A 17 -4.40 4.30 -4.36
CA ASN A 17 -3.71 4.27 -3.08
C ASN A 17 -4.39 3.23 -2.17
N LEU A 18 -3.80 2.93 -1.01
CA LEU A 18 -4.34 1.92 -0.10
C LEU A 18 -5.75 2.25 0.38
N LYS A 19 -6.08 3.53 0.56
CA LYS A 19 -7.42 3.96 0.93
C LYS A 19 -8.46 3.56 -0.13
N ARG A 20 -8.13 3.69 -1.42
CA ARG A 20 -9.01 3.24 -2.52
C ARG A 20 -9.23 1.74 -2.49
N LEU A 21 -8.20 0.95 -2.19
CA LEU A 21 -8.33 -0.51 -2.06
C LEU A 21 -9.19 -0.91 -0.85
N LEU A 22 -9.07 -0.19 0.27
CA LEU A 22 -9.95 -0.34 1.44
C LEU A 22 -11.40 0.03 1.11
N GLU A 23 -11.62 1.18 0.47
CA GLU A 23 -12.95 1.65 0.05
C GLU A 23 -13.61 0.69 -0.95
N ALA A 24 -12.82 0.01 -1.79
CA ALA A 24 -13.29 -0.99 -2.74
C ALA A 24 -13.51 -2.38 -2.11
N GLY A 25 -13.25 -2.56 -0.81
CA GLY A 25 -13.37 -3.85 -0.13
C GLY A 25 -12.32 -4.88 -0.53
N MET A 26 -11.31 -4.50 -1.30
CA MET A 26 -10.19 -5.38 -1.70
C MET A 26 -9.21 -5.64 -0.55
N LEU A 27 -9.20 -4.73 0.43
CA LEU A 27 -8.46 -4.84 1.68
C LEU A 27 -9.39 -4.53 2.84
N THR A 28 -9.04 -5.04 4.02
CA THR A 28 -9.69 -4.68 5.27
C THR A 28 -8.77 -3.82 6.11
N ALA A 29 -9.33 -2.86 6.86
CA ALA A 29 -8.56 -2.13 7.86
C ALA A 29 -8.02 -3.11 8.91
N GLY A 30 -6.74 -2.99 9.25
CA GLY A 30 -6.04 -3.96 10.09
C GLY A 30 -5.38 -5.10 9.32
N ALA A 31 -5.55 -5.18 7.99
CA ALA A 31 -4.86 -6.16 7.16
C ALA A 31 -3.34 -6.09 7.36
N ARG A 32 -2.71 -7.26 7.47
CA ARG A 32 -1.25 -7.36 7.60
C ARG A 32 -0.63 -7.36 6.22
N ALA A 33 0.26 -6.42 6.00
CA ALA A 33 1.21 -6.46 4.91
C ALA A 33 2.52 -7.06 5.41
N TYR A 34 3.18 -7.88 4.62
CA TYR A 34 4.47 -8.43 4.99
C TYR A 34 5.42 -8.52 3.78
N THR A 35 6.71 -8.67 4.06
CA THR A 35 7.73 -8.93 3.06
C THR A 35 8.85 -9.77 3.69
N ASP A 36 9.47 -10.63 2.91
CA ASP A 36 10.68 -11.34 3.29
C ASP A 36 11.85 -10.63 2.59
N TYR A 37 12.72 -9.97 3.37
CA TYR A 37 13.80 -9.15 2.85
C TYR A 37 15.08 -9.39 3.64
N GLU A 38 16.17 -9.73 2.93
CA GLU A 38 17.47 -10.06 3.54
C GLU A 38 17.36 -11.12 4.67
N GLY A 39 16.55 -12.15 4.44
CA GLY A 39 16.33 -13.25 5.39
C GLY A 39 15.46 -12.90 6.61
N VAL A 40 14.89 -11.70 6.67
CA VAL A 40 14.02 -11.26 7.76
C VAL A 40 12.61 -10.98 7.25
N ARG A 41 11.60 -11.53 7.94
CA ARG A 41 10.19 -11.22 7.66
C ARG A 41 9.77 -9.93 8.37
N TYR A 42 9.46 -8.90 7.60
CA TYR A 42 8.93 -7.64 8.12
C TYR A 42 7.42 -7.59 7.95
N GLN A 43 6.73 -7.01 8.94
CA GLN A 43 5.28 -6.87 8.94
C GLN A 43 4.86 -5.43 9.21
N ALA A 44 3.85 -4.98 8.48
CA ALA A 44 3.18 -3.71 8.66
C ALA A 44 1.66 -3.92 8.72
N VAL A 45 0.93 -2.99 9.33
CA VAL A 45 -0.53 -3.03 9.41
C VAL A 45 -1.10 -1.91 8.54
N ILE A 46 -2.05 -2.24 7.67
CA ILE A 46 -2.78 -1.25 6.87
C ILE A 46 -3.86 -0.63 7.74
N GLN A 47 -3.73 0.66 8.02
CA GLN A 47 -4.68 1.42 8.83
C GLN A 47 -5.89 1.85 8.00
N ALA A 48 -7.02 2.09 8.66
CA ALA A 48 -8.28 2.50 8.01
C ALA A 48 -8.16 3.79 7.18
N ASP A 49 -7.19 4.65 7.49
CA ASP A 49 -6.93 5.88 6.73
C ASP A 49 -6.05 5.69 5.48
N GLY A 50 -5.66 4.44 5.18
CA GLY A 50 -4.80 4.09 4.05
C GLY A 50 -3.31 4.28 4.31
N LYS A 51 -2.88 4.47 5.57
CA LYS A 51 -1.47 4.45 5.96
C LYS A 51 -1.01 3.04 6.32
N MET A 52 0.30 2.83 6.29
CA MET A 52 0.93 1.62 6.80
C MET A 52 1.60 1.91 8.15
N LEU A 53 1.22 1.18 9.18
CA LEU A 53 1.88 1.18 10.48
C LEU A 53 3.00 0.14 10.47
N PHE A 54 4.24 0.59 10.51
CA PHE A 54 5.43 -0.26 10.58
C PHE A 54 6.27 0.17 11.78
N GLU A 55 6.56 -0.75 12.69
CA GLU A 55 7.35 -0.51 13.91
C GLU A 55 6.92 0.75 14.69
N GLY A 56 5.61 0.89 14.90
CA GLY A 56 5.04 2.00 15.66
C GLY A 56 4.98 3.34 14.90
N LYS A 57 5.43 3.41 13.64
CA LYS A 57 5.39 4.61 12.82
C LYS A 57 4.44 4.45 11.63
N ALA A 58 3.63 5.49 11.40
CA ALA A 58 2.70 5.54 10.28
C ALA A 58 3.37 6.13 9.02
N TYR A 59 3.16 5.47 7.89
CA TYR A 59 3.73 5.78 6.59
C TYR A 59 2.61 6.03 5.56
N ALA A 60 2.72 7.11 4.79
CA ALA A 60 1.66 7.54 3.87
C ALA A 60 1.57 6.71 2.57
N SER A 61 2.55 5.85 2.30
CA SER A 61 2.56 5.02 1.09
C SER A 61 3.35 3.72 1.28
N PRO A 62 3.05 2.68 0.49
CA PRO A 62 3.82 1.44 0.45
C PRO A 62 5.32 1.64 0.27
N SER A 63 5.73 2.56 -0.62
CA SER A 63 7.16 2.82 -0.87
C SER A 63 7.85 3.46 0.33
N SER A 64 7.16 4.34 1.06
CA SER A 64 7.73 4.96 2.26
C SER A 64 7.89 3.97 3.42
N ALA A 65 6.94 3.04 3.59
CA ALA A 65 7.06 1.94 4.55
C ALA A 65 8.16 0.95 4.13
N GLY A 66 8.19 0.53 2.86
CA GLY A 66 9.23 -0.37 2.34
C GLY A 66 10.62 0.25 2.43
N GLY A 67 10.73 1.56 2.22
CA GLY A 67 11.98 2.29 2.41
C GLY A 67 12.46 2.33 3.87
N ALA A 68 11.56 2.19 4.86
CA ALA A 68 11.97 2.03 6.25
C ALA A 68 12.55 0.65 6.54
N VAL A 69 12.11 -0.38 5.80
CA VAL A 69 12.69 -1.72 5.83
C VAL A 69 14.06 -1.71 5.17
N THR A 70 14.16 -1.29 3.91
CA THR A 70 15.41 -1.38 3.13
C THR A 70 16.53 -0.50 3.68
N ARG A 71 16.21 0.65 4.31
CA ARG A 71 17.21 1.50 4.97
C ARG A 71 17.93 0.80 6.13
N LYS A 72 17.32 -0.21 6.77
CA LYS A 72 18.01 -1.03 7.79
C LYS A 72 19.19 -1.81 7.21
N HIS A 73 19.17 -2.02 5.90
CA HIS A 73 20.18 -2.75 5.13
C HIS A 73 21.02 -1.82 4.24
N ASN A 74 20.97 -0.49 4.48
CA ASN A 74 21.64 0.53 3.67
C ASN A 74 21.26 0.53 2.19
N VAL A 75 20.04 0.09 1.86
CA VAL A 75 19.51 0.06 0.49
C VAL A 75 18.48 1.17 0.27
N SER A 76 18.44 1.69 -0.96
CA SER A 76 17.45 2.67 -1.40
C SER A 76 16.01 2.15 -1.26
N SER A 77 15.04 3.07 -1.27
CA SER A 77 13.62 2.70 -1.11
C SER A 77 13.12 1.88 -2.32
N PRO A 78 12.38 0.76 -2.08
CA PRO A 78 11.93 -0.14 -3.13
C PRO A 78 10.68 0.41 -3.85
N HIS A 79 10.27 -0.25 -4.93
CA HIS A 79 8.94 -0.06 -5.48
C HIS A 79 7.89 -0.67 -4.53
N GLY A 80 7.30 0.15 -3.68
CA GLY A 80 6.48 -0.34 -2.56
C GLY A 80 5.29 -1.22 -2.94
N TRP A 81 4.73 -1.08 -4.14
CA TRP A 81 3.56 -1.89 -4.55
C TRP A 81 3.92 -3.36 -4.83
N THR A 82 5.13 -3.63 -5.30
CA THR A 82 5.63 -4.99 -5.55
C THR A 82 6.48 -5.52 -4.39
N PHE A 83 6.68 -4.71 -3.34
CA PHE A 83 7.50 -5.06 -2.19
C PHE A 83 6.70 -5.79 -1.10
N TRP A 84 5.42 -5.44 -0.95
CA TRP A 84 4.56 -5.95 0.10
C TRP A 84 3.55 -6.96 -0.43
N HIS A 85 3.44 -8.07 0.29
CA HIS A 85 2.36 -9.03 0.17
C HIS A 85 1.29 -8.73 1.21
N VAL A 86 0.04 -9.10 0.91
CA VAL A 86 -1.15 -8.95 1.75
C VAL A 86 -2.05 -10.16 1.56
N THR A 87 -2.92 -10.40 2.52
CA THR A 87 -4.05 -11.30 2.34
C THR A 87 -5.22 -10.52 1.72
N ASP A 88 -5.70 -10.97 0.56
CA ASP A 88 -6.88 -10.39 -0.09
C ASP A 88 -8.18 -10.78 0.62
N ALA A 89 -9.31 -10.24 0.15
CA ALA A 89 -10.63 -10.55 0.70
C ALA A 89 -11.05 -12.03 0.55
N ALA A 90 -10.42 -12.77 -0.37
CA ALA A 90 -10.65 -14.20 -0.59
C ALA A 90 -9.71 -15.09 0.24
N GLY A 91 -8.82 -14.51 1.04
CA GLY A 91 -7.87 -15.24 1.88
C GLY A 91 -6.56 -15.61 1.15
N ASN A 92 -6.36 -15.17 -0.08
CA ASN A 92 -5.13 -15.46 -0.84
C ASN A 92 -4.04 -14.46 -0.50
N GLU A 93 -2.80 -14.94 -0.52
CA GLU A 93 -1.62 -14.12 -0.38
C GLU A 93 -1.22 -13.55 -1.74
N VAL A 94 -1.23 -12.22 -1.88
CA VAL A 94 -0.98 -11.53 -3.14
C VAL A 94 -0.12 -10.30 -2.93
N LEU A 95 0.57 -9.85 -3.98
CA LEU A 95 1.22 -8.54 -3.97
C LEU A 95 0.19 -7.41 -3.93
N LEU A 96 0.52 -6.32 -3.22
CA LEU A 96 -0.29 -5.09 -3.26
C LEU A 96 -0.50 -4.57 -4.69
N ASP A 97 0.47 -4.77 -5.59
CA ASP A 97 0.34 -4.40 -7.00
C ASP A 97 -0.76 -5.17 -7.72
N ALA A 98 -1.01 -6.43 -7.37
CA ALA A 98 -2.08 -7.22 -7.98
C ALA A 98 -3.46 -6.60 -7.68
N LEU A 99 -3.69 -6.20 -6.42
CA LEU A 99 -4.91 -5.49 -6.04
C LEU A 99 -5.02 -4.12 -6.73
N ARG A 100 -3.90 -3.41 -6.87
CA ARG A 100 -3.85 -2.14 -7.61
C ARG A 100 -4.25 -2.31 -9.08
N GLN A 101 -3.78 -3.37 -9.74
CA GLN A 101 -4.12 -3.68 -11.12
C GLN A 101 -5.60 -4.06 -11.25
N GLN A 102 -6.11 -4.92 -10.38
CA GLN A 102 -7.54 -5.28 -10.34
C GLN A 102 -8.44 -4.05 -10.18
N TRP A 103 -8.10 -3.15 -9.25
CA TRP A 103 -8.86 -1.92 -9.05
C TRP A 103 -8.87 -1.05 -10.32
N ARG A 104 -7.72 -0.89 -10.99
CA ARG A 104 -7.65 -0.12 -12.25
C ARG A 104 -8.52 -0.72 -13.34
N ALA A 105 -8.49 -2.04 -13.50
CA ALA A 105 -9.32 -2.75 -14.48
C ALA A 105 -10.82 -2.55 -14.19
N GLN A 106 -11.24 -2.62 -12.92
CA GLN A 106 -12.62 -2.33 -12.52
C GLN A 106 -13.06 -0.92 -12.90
N GLN A 107 -12.18 0.07 -12.71
CA GLN A 107 -12.52 1.41 -13.13
C GLN A 107 -12.70 1.49 -14.66
N GLU A 108 -11.90 0.78 -15.47
CA GLU A 108 -11.95 0.83 -16.95
C GLU A 108 -13.24 0.26 -17.53
N GLY A 109 -13.84 -0.72 -16.86
CA GLY A 109 -15.16 -1.26 -17.21
C GLY A 109 -16.36 -0.39 -16.82
N THR A 110 -16.21 0.60 -15.94
CA THR A 110 -17.28 1.56 -15.59
C THR A 110 -17.32 2.74 -16.56
N LYS A 111 -17.35 2.45 -17.86
CA LYS A 111 -17.61 3.43 -18.94
C LYS A 111 -18.86 2.98 -19.70
N ASP A 112 -20.02 3.14 -19.08
CA ASP A 112 -21.33 3.14 -19.74
C ASP A 112 -22.20 4.21 -19.07
#